data_AF-A0AAV9HVJ1-F1
#
_entry.id   AF-A0AAV9HVJ1-F1
#
_cell.length_a   1.000
_cell.length_b   1.000
_cell.length_c   1.000
_cell.angle_alpha   90.00
_cell.angle_beta   90.00
_cell.angle_gamma   90.00
#
_symmetry.space_group_name_H-M   'P 1'
#
loop_
_entity.id
_entity.type
_entity.pdbx_description
1 polymer ?
#
loop_
_entity_poly.entity_id
_entity_poly.type
_entity_poly.pdbx_seq_one_letter_code
_entity_poly.pdbx_strand_id
1 'polypeptide(L)'
;MPLSMPRFPSKAASYPRNIAYRWATSIQKHRSKMSIQFSVLPISAILILMISALFLSPSNSAPTSESQGMCTSHTQSNILAESFPNSATGVLNATLGIIPISLDLARRLIPPQYGILEKAYRSLLPDFPEGMYPVLIQAAHDHDVQFRAYGISIDDFSRVGLEFPFLDLLGDGYSSFRWAPAQLISAVNEIAVDGSRAYGTIVSPAEYEPACNAYSALPNGATYFKGSSVSSHEFVEVEMEQLPVPNLSPYSVELFKNITNQPTFANGTTCDNMIRLFNTTMSVDELAPRTVRGRVKAKTFPFPEEEEQEWADVFGIQVATPFIENNYLDCRTMQGYAGTGGPGDSHVAGSLGDVHDL
;
A
#
# COMPACT_ATOMS: atom_id res chain seq x y z
N MET A 1 -44.61 -27.05 8.69
CA MET A 1 -45.69 -27.43 7.74
C MET A 1 -47.01 -27.47 8.52
N PRO A 2 -48.19 -27.07 7.99
CA PRO A 2 -48.50 -26.69 6.61
C PRO A 2 -48.99 -25.22 6.44
N LEU A 3 -49.23 -24.90 5.16
CA LEU A 3 -49.55 -23.65 4.49
C LEU A 3 -50.91 -23.03 4.84
N SER A 4 -51.04 -21.69 4.72
CA SER A 4 -52.12 -21.08 3.94
C SER A 4 -51.84 -19.60 3.57
N MET A 5 -51.96 -19.28 2.28
CA MET A 5 -52.09 -17.91 1.74
C MET A 5 -53.56 -17.50 1.71
N PRO A 6 -53.85 -16.19 1.59
CA PRO A 6 -54.96 -15.78 0.73
C PRO A 6 -54.65 -14.62 -0.23
N ARG A 7 -54.93 -14.94 -1.50
CA ARG A 7 -55.52 -14.18 -2.63
C ARG A 7 -55.62 -12.64 -2.56
N PHE A 8 -55.14 -12.04 -3.66
CA PHE A 8 -55.53 -10.75 -4.25
C PHE A 8 -57.03 -10.64 -4.58
N PRO A 9 -57.51 -9.39 -4.78
CA PRO A 9 -58.29 -9.12 -5.99
C PRO A 9 -57.67 -7.99 -6.85
N SER A 10 -57.78 -8.21 -8.15
CA SER A 10 -57.58 -7.26 -9.23
C SER A 10 -58.73 -6.25 -9.32
N LYS A 11 -58.44 -5.04 -9.81
CA LYS A 11 -59.36 -4.28 -10.67
C LYS A 11 -58.61 -3.29 -11.54
N ALA A 12 -59.06 -3.25 -12.78
CA ALA A 12 -58.42 -2.67 -13.94
C ALA A 12 -58.93 -1.26 -14.27
N ALA A 13 -58.15 -0.62 -15.16
CA ALA A 13 -58.56 0.30 -16.23
C ALA A 13 -58.99 1.73 -15.85
N SER A 14 -58.25 2.73 -16.33
CA SER A 14 -58.59 3.43 -17.60
C SER A 14 -57.71 4.69 -17.82
N TYR A 15 -56.99 4.70 -18.93
CA TYR A 15 -56.63 5.92 -19.70
C TYR A 15 -57.89 6.37 -20.48
N PRO A 16 -58.06 7.63 -20.98
CA PRO A 16 -57.08 8.24 -21.90
C PRO A 16 -57.04 9.79 -22.10
N ARG A 17 -56.12 10.20 -23.00
CA ARG A 17 -56.08 11.39 -23.91
C ARG A 17 -55.68 12.76 -23.31
N ASN A 18 -54.50 13.28 -23.67
CA ASN A 18 -54.15 14.07 -24.89
C ASN A 18 -54.74 15.49 -24.90
N ILE A 19 -53.89 16.52 -25.06
CA ILE A 19 -53.90 17.50 -26.18
C ILE A 19 -52.83 18.62 -25.99
N ALA A 20 -51.98 18.71 -27.02
CA ALA A 20 -51.43 19.87 -27.74
C ALA A 20 -50.35 20.81 -27.17
N TYR A 21 -49.19 20.73 -27.85
CA TYR A 21 -48.54 21.77 -28.68
C TYR A 21 -48.55 23.24 -28.23
N ARG A 22 -47.34 23.80 -28.09
CA ARG A 22 -46.97 25.07 -28.71
C ARG A 22 -45.48 25.12 -29.07
N TRP A 23 -45.25 25.40 -30.35
CA TRP A 23 -43.96 25.77 -30.94
C TRP A 23 -43.63 27.23 -30.59
N ALA A 24 -42.36 27.50 -30.27
CA ALA A 24 -41.75 28.80 -30.52
C ALA A 24 -40.26 28.59 -30.85
N THR A 25 -39.94 28.93 -32.09
CA THR A 25 -38.61 28.95 -32.70
C THR A 25 -37.73 30.03 -32.08
N SER A 26 -36.48 29.68 -31.73
CA SER A 26 -35.38 30.65 -31.70
C SER A 26 -34.13 29.99 -32.25
N ILE A 27 -33.74 30.44 -33.44
CA ILE A 27 -32.50 30.09 -34.13
C ILE A 27 -31.41 30.97 -33.54
N GLN A 28 -30.55 30.40 -32.70
CA GLN A 28 -29.30 31.05 -32.29
C GLN A 28 -28.10 30.22 -32.76
N LYS A 29 -27.53 30.69 -33.87
CA LYS A 29 -26.37 30.15 -34.56
C LYS A 29 -25.11 30.41 -33.72
N HIS A 30 -24.81 29.54 -32.76
CA HIS A 30 -23.53 29.57 -32.05
C HIS A 30 -22.42 29.03 -32.95
N ARG A 31 -21.59 29.94 -33.45
CA ARG A 31 -20.26 29.64 -34.01
C ARG A 31 -19.43 28.97 -32.90
N SER A 32 -19.17 27.67 -33.06
CA SER A 32 -18.11 26.98 -32.32
C SER A 32 -16.76 27.55 -32.77
N LYS A 33 -16.17 28.41 -31.94
CA LYS A 33 -14.73 28.69 -32.00
C LYS A 33 -14.05 27.49 -31.34
N MET A 34 -13.46 26.64 -32.17
CA MET A 34 -12.57 25.58 -31.74
C MET A 34 -11.32 26.22 -31.13
N SER A 35 -11.35 26.39 -29.80
CA SER A 35 -10.18 26.76 -29.01
C SER A 35 -9.32 25.50 -28.87
N ILE A 36 -8.27 25.40 -29.68
CA ILE A 36 -7.19 24.44 -29.46
C ILE A 36 -6.48 24.89 -28.18
N GLN A 37 -6.88 24.31 -27.04
CA GLN A 37 -6.09 24.41 -25.82
C GLN A 37 -4.91 23.46 -25.98
N PHE A 38 -3.73 24.02 -26.24
CA PHE A 38 -2.49 23.31 -26.03
C PHE A 38 -2.38 23.04 -24.53
N SER A 39 -2.62 21.78 -24.15
CA SER A 39 -2.24 21.25 -22.84
C SER A 39 -0.72 21.38 -22.72
N VAL A 40 -0.28 22.36 -21.93
CA VAL A 40 1.10 22.48 -21.52
C VAL A 40 1.32 21.37 -20.49
N LEU A 41 1.84 20.24 -20.95
CA LEU A 41 2.38 19.18 -20.08
C LEU A 41 3.31 19.81 -19.03
N PRO A 42 3.39 19.24 -17.81
CA PRO A 42 4.14 19.82 -16.70
C PRO A 42 5.64 19.61 -16.90
N ILE A 43 6.25 20.39 -17.81
CA ILE A 43 7.71 20.55 -17.92
C ILE A 43 8.29 21.11 -16.61
N SER A 44 7.43 21.70 -15.75
CA SER A 44 7.82 22.31 -14.48
C SER A 44 8.33 21.32 -13.43
N ALA A 45 7.90 20.04 -13.41
CA ALA A 45 8.35 19.09 -12.39
C ALA A 45 9.73 18.49 -12.74
N ILE A 46 9.99 18.25 -14.04
CA ILE A 46 11.25 17.69 -14.53
C ILE A 46 12.39 18.71 -14.41
N LEU A 47 12.10 20.01 -14.59
CA LEU A 47 13.11 21.06 -14.46
C LEU A 47 13.56 21.29 -13.00
N ILE A 48 12.68 21.06 -12.02
CA ILE A 48 13.02 21.21 -10.59
C ILE A 48 13.96 20.10 -10.14
N LEU A 49 13.76 18.84 -10.58
CA LEU A 49 14.68 17.73 -10.28
C LEU A 49 16.08 17.92 -10.91
N MET A 50 16.16 18.51 -12.11
CA MET A 50 17.44 18.75 -12.80
C MET A 50 18.26 19.91 -12.21
N ILE A 51 17.62 20.91 -11.59
CA ILE A 51 18.32 22.04 -10.97
C ILE A 51 18.88 21.67 -9.59
N SER A 52 18.24 20.77 -8.84
CA SER A 52 18.76 20.26 -7.57
C SER A 52 20.07 19.48 -7.71
N ALA A 53 20.27 18.80 -8.84
CA ALA A 53 21.50 18.04 -9.13
C ALA A 53 22.72 18.92 -9.44
N LEU A 54 22.52 20.21 -9.78
CA LEU A 54 23.60 21.13 -10.19
C LEU A 54 24.21 21.93 -9.02
N PHE A 55 23.65 21.85 -7.81
CA PHE A 55 24.17 22.54 -6.62
C PHE A 55 24.84 21.61 -5.58
N LEU A 56 25.00 20.32 -5.88
CA LEU A 56 25.82 19.41 -5.08
C LEU A 56 27.30 19.72 -5.33
N SER A 57 27.85 20.64 -4.52
CA SER A 57 29.29 20.85 -4.43
C SER A 57 29.97 19.59 -3.87
N PRO A 58 31.20 19.26 -4.29
CA PRO A 58 31.92 18.10 -3.77
C PRO A 58 32.36 18.38 -2.33
N SER A 59 31.65 17.79 -1.37
CA SER A 59 32.06 17.77 0.04
C SER A 59 33.34 16.96 0.18
N ASN A 60 34.37 17.57 0.75
CA ASN A 60 35.62 16.92 1.12
C ASN A 60 35.36 15.65 1.96
N SER A 61 35.94 14.55 1.51
CA SER A 61 35.89 13.24 2.14
C SER A 61 36.47 13.29 3.56
N ALA A 62 35.60 13.10 4.55
CA ALA A 62 35.99 12.75 5.92
C ALA A 62 36.51 11.29 5.94
N PRO A 63 37.38 10.93 6.89
CA PRO A 63 38.10 9.67 6.86
C PRO A 63 37.14 8.48 7.00
N THR A 64 37.37 7.50 6.14
CA THR A 64 36.79 6.15 6.14
C THR A 64 36.85 5.54 7.53
N SER A 65 35.71 5.48 8.20
CA SER A 65 35.46 4.53 9.27
C SER A 65 35.56 3.11 8.73
N GLU A 66 36.10 2.24 9.57
CA GLU A 66 36.39 0.82 9.38
C GLU A 66 35.31 0.07 8.58
N SER A 67 35.75 -0.91 7.81
CA SER A 67 34.92 -1.79 6.97
C SER A 67 33.68 -2.30 7.71
N GLN A 68 32.55 -1.61 7.55
CA GLN A 68 31.26 -2.25 7.62
C GLN A 68 31.29 -3.30 6.52
N GLY A 69 31.40 -4.57 6.90
CA GLY A 69 31.34 -5.66 5.94
C GLY A 69 30.11 -5.45 5.07
N MET A 70 30.29 -5.44 3.75
CA MET A 70 29.19 -5.33 2.78
C MET A 70 28.10 -6.32 3.18
N CYS A 71 27.03 -5.78 3.74
CA CYS A 71 25.93 -6.59 4.21
C CYS A 71 25.14 -7.00 2.98
N THR A 72 25.09 -8.30 2.71
CA THR A 72 24.44 -8.85 1.52
C THR A 72 22.99 -9.16 1.85
N SER A 73 22.05 -8.56 1.13
CA SER A 73 20.63 -8.88 1.28
C SER A 73 20.36 -10.31 0.80
N HIS A 74 19.62 -11.09 1.59
CA HIS A 74 19.21 -12.45 1.23
C HIS A 74 17.80 -12.46 0.64
N THR A 75 17.64 -11.84 -0.52
CA THR A 75 16.36 -11.82 -1.25
C THR A 75 16.58 -12.05 -2.75
N GLN A 76 15.50 -12.29 -3.48
CA GLN A 76 15.54 -12.52 -4.92
C GLN A 76 15.60 -11.19 -5.69
N SER A 77 16.29 -11.18 -6.82
CA SER A 77 16.40 -10.02 -7.70
C SER A 77 15.07 -9.65 -8.34
N ASN A 78 14.87 -8.37 -8.62
CA ASN A 78 13.66 -7.80 -9.20
C ASN A 78 13.37 -8.34 -10.62
N ILE A 79 12.37 -9.22 -10.72
CA ILE A 79 11.92 -9.83 -11.98
C ILE A 79 11.10 -8.89 -12.88
N LEU A 80 10.73 -7.70 -12.39
CA LEU A 80 9.84 -6.76 -13.09
C LEU A 80 10.58 -5.64 -13.81
N ALA A 81 11.85 -5.40 -13.47
CA ALA A 81 12.62 -4.27 -13.99
C ALA A 81 12.64 -4.21 -15.53
N GLU A 82 12.74 -5.36 -16.20
CA GLU A 82 12.78 -5.42 -17.67
C GLU A 82 11.41 -5.22 -18.32
N SER A 83 10.35 -5.75 -17.71
CA SER A 83 8.99 -5.73 -18.25
C SER A 83 8.28 -4.41 -17.99
N PHE A 84 8.68 -3.68 -16.94
CA PHE A 84 8.11 -2.38 -16.54
C PHE A 84 9.20 -1.31 -16.44
N PRO A 85 9.96 -1.06 -17.53
CA PRO A 85 11.13 -0.19 -17.45
C PRO A 85 10.74 1.27 -17.16
N ASN A 86 9.50 1.65 -17.47
CA ASN A 86 8.96 3.00 -17.26
C ASN A 86 8.29 3.20 -15.88
N SER A 87 8.37 2.22 -14.98
CA SER A 87 7.84 2.30 -13.62
C SER A 87 8.96 2.05 -12.62
N ALA A 88 8.79 2.54 -11.39
CA ALA A 88 9.60 2.07 -10.28
C ALA A 88 9.15 0.63 -9.95
N THR A 89 10.11 -0.28 -9.84
CA THR A 89 9.87 -1.69 -9.52
C THR A 89 10.90 -2.15 -8.51
N GLY A 90 10.58 -3.18 -7.73
CA GLY A 90 11.51 -3.76 -6.78
C GLY A 90 10.92 -4.98 -6.11
N VAL A 91 11.58 -5.45 -5.06
CA VAL A 91 11.11 -6.56 -4.22
C VAL A 91 10.94 -6.08 -2.79
N LEU A 92 9.78 -6.37 -2.21
CA LEU A 92 9.47 -6.16 -0.80
C LEU A 92 9.50 -7.51 -0.10
N ASN A 93 10.54 -7.77 0.68
CA ASN A 93 10.53 -8.83 1.67
C ASN A 93 10.02 -8.25 2.99
N ALA A 94 8.87 -8.71 3.47
CA ALA A 94 8.17 -8.06 4.55
C ALA A 94 7.53 -9.03 5.54
N THR A 95 7.50 -8.60 6.80
CA THR A 95 6.53 -9.06 7.80
C THR A 95 5.33 -8.11 7.75
N LEU A 96 4.16 -8.66 7.47
CA LEU A 96 2.88 -7.97 7.48
C LEU A 96 2.03 -8.50 8.62
N GLY A 97 1.43 -7.65 9.43
CA GLY A 97 0.60 -8.07 10.57
C GLY A 97 -0.65 -7.22 10.73
N ILE A 98 -1.72 -7.80 11.27
CA ILE A 98 -2.94 -7.06 11.62
C ILE A 98 -2.98 -6.85 13.12
N ILE A 99 -2.97 -5.59 13.53
CA ILE A 99 -3.10 -5.15 14.90
C ILE A 99 -4.56 -4.71 15.12
N PRO A 100 -5.35 -5.43 15.93
CA PRO A 100 -6.69 -5.00 16.28
C PRO A 100 -6.61 -3.87 17.31
N ILE A 101 -7.18 -2.71 16.97
CA ILE A 101 -7.42 -1.62 17.91
C ILE A 101 -8.91 -1.33 18.00
N SER A 102 -9.37 -0.70 19.09
CA SER A 102 -10.78 -0.30 19.15
C SER A 102 -11.09 0.72 18.06
N LEU A 103 -12.30 0.66 17.50
CA LEU A 103 -12.77 1.59 16.49
C LEU A 103 -12.79 3.03 17.04
N ASP A 104 -13.06 3.20 18.34
CA ASP A 104 -12.94 4.48 19.03
C ASP A 104 -11.51 5.02 19.04
N LEU A 105 -10.52 4.15 19.27
CA LEU A 105 -9.12 4.55 19.17
C LEU A 105 -8.76 4.90 17.72
N ALA A 106 -9.13 4.07 16.75
CA ALA A 106 -8.93 4.36 15.33
C ALA A 106 -9.50 5.73 14.94
N ARG A 107 -10.69 6.08 15.45
CA ARG A 107 -11.33 7.38 15.21
C ARG A 107 -10.62 8.57 15.82
N ARG A 108 -9.87 8.38 16.90
CA ARG A 108 -9.04 9.43 17.49
C ARG A 108 -7.73 9.62 16.73
N LEU A 109 -7.19 8.55 16.15
CA LEU A 109 -5.92 8.55 15.43
C LEU A 109 -6.06 9.04 13.98
N ILE A 110 -7.09 8.56 13.27
CA ILE A 110 -7.35 8.87 11.87
C ILE A 110 -7.94 10.29 11.76
N PRO A 111 -7.46 11.13 10.83
CA PRO A 111 -8.02 12.46 10.62
C PRO A 111 -9.54 12.42 10.39
N PRO A 112 -10.32 13.29 11.06
CA PRO A 112 -11.78 13.16 11.15
C PRO A 112 -12.51 13.31 9.82
N GLN A 113 -11.86 13.91 8.81
CA GLN A 113 -12.42 14.03 7.46
C GLN A 113 -12.44 12.70 6.69
N TYR A 114 -11.69 11.68 7.12
CA TYR A 114 -11.65 10.38 6.43
C TYR A 114 -12.64 9.40 7.07
N GLY A 115 -13.58 8.93 6.25
CA GLY A 115 -14.49 7.86 6.66
C GLY A 115 -13.73 6.55 6.88
N ILE A 116 -14.31 5.63 7.65
CA ILE A 116 -13.83 4.24 7.78
C ILE A 116 -14.92 3.40 7.16
N LEU A 117 -14.54 2.63 6.14
CA LEU A 117 -15.42 1.74 5.40
C LEU A 117 -15.55 0.43 6.18
N GLU A 118 -16.25 0.47 7.32
CA GLU A 118 -16.40 -0.71 8.19
C GLU A 118 -17.02 -1.89 7.48
N LYS A 119 -18.02 -1.63 6.61
CA LYS A 119 -18.61 -2.67 5.76
C LYS A 119 -17.58 -3.35 4.85
N ALA A 120 -16.57 -2.61 4.36
CA ALA A 120 -15.57 -3.15 3.44
C ALA A 120 -14.68 -4.17 4.18
N TYR A 121 -14.07 -3.80 5.30
CA TYR A 121 -13.18 -4.73 6.00
C TYR A 121 -13.94 -5.89 6.65
N ARG A 122 -15.16 -5.67 7.17
CA ARG A 122 -15.98 -6.77 7.70
C ARG A 122 -16.42 -7.77 6.64
N SER A 123 -16.52 -7.36 5.38
CA SER A 123 -16.80 -8.30 4.27
C SER A 123 -15.62 -9.24 3.99
N LEU A 124 -14.39 -8.80 4.30
CA LEU A 124 -13.16 -9.60 4.17
C LEU A 124 -12.82 -10.36 5.45
N LEU A 125 -13.26 -9.85 6.60
CA LEU A 125 -13.01 -10.37 7.93
C LEU A 125 -14.34 -10.52 8.69
N PRO A 126 -15.19 -11.49 8.33
CA PRO A 126 -16.51 -11.64 8.96
C PRO A 126 -16.42 -11.91 10.46
N ASP A 127 -15.36 -12.60 10.90
CA ASP A 127 -15.11 -12.94 12.30
C ASP A 127 -14.19 -11.93 13.02
N PHE A 128 -13.90 -10.77 12.42
CA PHE A 128 -13.12 -9.73 13.10
C PHE A 128 -13.86 -9.26 14.35
N PRO A 129 -13.17 -9.07 15.50
CA PRO A 129 -13.84 -8.72 16.74
C PRO A 129 -14.74 -7.47 16.58
N GLU A 130 -15.93 -7.53 17.20
CA GLU A 130 -16.88 -6.42 17.19
C GLU A 130 -16.24 -5.17 17.81
N GLY A 131 -16.52 -4.00 17.22
CA GLY A 131 -15.95 -2.73 17.69
C GLY A 131 -14.43 -2.57 17.50
N MET A 132 -13.77 -3.47 16.76
CA MET A 132 -12.34 -3.33 16.41
C MET A 132 -12.13 -2.88 14.96
N TYR A 133 -10.96 -2.30 14.73
CA TYR A 133 -10.43 -1.83 13.44
C TYR A 133 -9.06 -2.49 13.15
N PRO A 134 -8.80 -2.97 11.92
CA PRO A 134 -7.54 -3.62 11.56
C PRO A 134 -6.48 -2.59 11.13
N VAL A 135 -5.49 -2.34 11.98
CA VAL A 135 -4.27 -1.61 11.58
C VAL A 135 -3.30 -2.58 10.94
N LEU A 136 -2.70 -2.21 9.80
CA LEU A 136 -1.63 -2.98 9.18
C LEU A 136 -0.28 -2.49 9.72
N ILE A 137 0.53 -3.40 10.25
CA ILE A 137 1.97 -3.17 10.39
C ILE A 137 2.66 -3.72 9.14
N GLN A 138 3.52 -2.91 8.53
CA GLN A 138 4.40 -3.34 7.45
C GLN A 138 5.85 -3.07 7.86
N ALA A 139 6.59 -4.14 8.18
CA ALA A 139 8.02 -4.13 8.44
C ALA A 139 8.73 -4.80 7.25
N ALA A 140 9.44 -4.01 6.45
CA ALA A 140 9.92 -4.45 5.15
C ALA A 140 11.38 -4.09 4.91
N HIS A 141 12.01 -4.93 4.10
CA HIS A 141 13.25 -4.65 3.42
C HIS A 141 12.96 -4.53 1.91
N ASP A 142 13.18 -3.33 1.39
CA ASP A 142 13.03 -2.94 0.00
C ASP A 142 14.35 -3.22 -0.71
N HIS A 143 14.30 -4.06 -1.74
CA HIS A 143 15.49 -4.55 -2.46
C HIS A 143 15.36 -4.38 -3.96
N ASP A 144 16.50 -4.11 -4.60
CA ASP A 144 16.66 -4.07 -6.05
C ASP A 144 15.62 -3.14 -6.71
N VAL A 145 15.46 -1.97 -6.09
CA VAL A 145 14.48 -0.96 -6.50
C VAL A 145 15.07 -0.20 -7.68
N GLN A 146 14.40 -0.28 -8.83
CA GLN A 146 14.89 0.23 -10.09
C GLN A 146 13.82 1.03 -10.83
N PHE A 147 14.30 2.09 -11.50
CA PHE A 147 13.58 2.75 -12.58
C PHE A 147 14.39 2.58 -13.87
N ARG A 148 14.26 1.38 -14.46
CA ARG A 148 15.22 0.85 -15.45
C ARG A 148 15.38 1.72 -16.70
N ALA A 149 14.30 2.31 -17.23
CA ALA A 149 14.37 3.15 -18.44
C ALA A 149 15.26 4.39 -18.27
N TYR A 150 15.48 4.83 -17.02
CA TYR A 150 16.29 6.00 -16.69
C TYR A 150 17.65 5.64 -16.09
N GLY A 151 17.96 4.34 -15.97
CA GLY A 151 19.21 3.86 -15.35
C GLY A 151 19.32 4.23 -13.87
N ILE A 152 18.20 4.44 -13.18
CA ILE A 152 18.15 4.77 -11.76
C ILE A 152 17.98 3.47 -10.98
N SER A 153 18.82 3.27 -9.97
CA SER A 153 18.68 2.25 -8.94
C SER A 153 18.69 2.95 -7.58
N ILE A 154 17.86 2.48 -6.66
CA ILE A 154 17.86 2.91 -5.27
C ILE A 154 18.53 1.79 -4.48
N ASP A 155 19.49 2.14 -3.64
CA ASP A 155 20.16 1.17 -2.77
C ASP A 155 19.14 0.48 -1.86
N ASP A 156 19.43 -0.74 -1.45
CA ASP A 156 18.55 -1.48 -0.53
C ASP A 156 18.32 -0.67 0.76
N PHE A 157 17.10 -0.74 1.29
CA PHE A 157 16.75 -0.08 2.54
C PHE A 157 15.67 -0.84 3.29
N SER A 158 15.50 -0.50 4.56
CA SER A 158 14.47 -1.05 5.40
C SER A 158 13.52 0.06 5.81
N ARG A 159 12.25 -0.31 5.99
CA ARG A 159 11.22 0.61 6.47
C ARG A 159 10.21 -0.10 7.34
N VAL A 160 9.62 0.64 8.27
CA VAL A 160 8.53 0.13 9.10
C VAL A 160 7.54 1.23 9.44
N GLY A 161 6.26 0.92 9.36
CA GLY A 161 5.19 1.87 9.65
C GLY A 161 3.85 1.19 9.94
N LEU A 162 2.99 1.93 10.63
CA LEU A 162 1.61 1.55 10.93
C LEU A 162 0.70 2.24 9.92
N GLU A 163 -0.14 1.45 9.25
CA GLU A 163 -0.98 1.89 8.17
C GLU A 163 -2.45 1.59 8.48
N PHE A 164 -3.33 2.50 8.08
CA PHE A 164 -4.75 2.50 8.41
C PHE A 164 -5.54 2.29 7.11
N PRO A 165 -5.91 1.04 6.75
CA PRO A 165 -6.63 0.72 5.53
C PRO A 165 -8.15 0.98 5.60
N PHE A 166 -8.83 0.80 4.47
CA PHE A 166 -10.28 0.93 4.36
C PHE A 166 -10.81 2.32 4.71
N LEU A 167 -10.06 3.36 4.34
CA LEU A 167 -10.48 4.73 4.53
C LEU A 167 -11.18 5.28 3.31
N ASP A 168 -12.25 6.04 3.57
CA ASP A 168 -12.98 6.80 2.57
C ASP A 168 -12.37 8.21 2.47
N LEU A 169 -11.30 8.31 1.68
CA LEU A 169 -10.62 9.57 1.41
C LEU A 169 -11.49 10.53 0.58
N LEU A 170 -12.32 9.98 -0.32
CA LEU A 170 -13.08 10.77 -1.29
C LEU A 170 -14.49 11.14 -0.81
N GLY A 171 -14.97 10.53 0.27
CA GLY A 171 -16.33 10.68 0.78
C GLY A 171 -17.38 10.01 -0.10
N ASP A 172 -16.99 9.00 -0.90
CA ASP A 172 -17.89 8.32 -1.84
C ASP A 172 -18.51 7.03 -1.27
N GLY A 173 -18.05 6.59 -0.09
CA GLY A 173 -18.58 5.44 0.62
C GLY A 173 -18.16 4.08 0.07
N TYR A 174 -17.23 4.01 -0.90
CA TYR A 174 -16.80 2.72 -1.47
C TYR A 174 -15.33 2.63 -1.90
N SER A 175 -14.66 3.74 -2.24
CA SER A 175 -13.26 3.74 -2.65
C SER A 175 -12.37 3.58 -1.42
N SER A 176 -11.68 2.43 -1.31
CA SER A 176 -10.83 2.13 -0.15
C SER A 176 -9.40 2.63 -0.36
N PHE A 177 -8.94 3.46 0.56
CA PHE A 177 -7.58 3.97 0.63
C PHE A 177 -6.89 3.52 1.93
N ARG A 178 -5.56 3.57 1.92
CA ARG A 178 -4.73 3.28 3.08
C ARG A 178 -3.94 4.51 3.51
N TRP A 179 -4.16 4.97 4.73
CA TRP A 179 -3.40 6.08 5.28
C TRP A 179 -2.12 5.58 5.94
N ALA A 180 -0.98 6.06 5.46
CA ALA A 180 0.35 5.74 5.97
C ALA A 180 0.99 7.04 6.49
N PRO A 181 0.65 7.46 7.72
CA PRO A 181 1.03 8.79 8.19
C PRO A 181 2.51 8.97 8.49
N ALA A 182 3.15 7.91 8.98
CA ALA A 182 4.52 7.96 9.45
C ALA A 182 5.24 6.64 9.19
N GLN A 183 6.53 6.74 8.91
CA GLN A 183 7.41 5.60 8.67
C GLN A 183 8.78 5.87 9.26
N LEU A 184 9.37 4.84 9.85
CA LEU A 184 10.82 4.77 10.01
C LEU A 184 11.40 4.24 8.69
N ILE A 185 12.49 4.85 8.20
CA ILE A 185 13.19 4.45 6.97
C ILE A 185 14.70 4.51 7.22
N SER A 186 15.48 3.59 6.63
CA SER A 186 16.95 3.55 6.80
C SER A 186 17.59 4.93 6.59
N ALA A 187 18.27 5.43 7.62
CA ALA A 187 18.83 6.79 7.63
C ALA A 187 19.86 7.05 6.53
N VAL A 188 20.51 5.99 6.05
CA VAL A 188 21.53 6.05 4.99
C VAL A 188 20.95 6.13 3.58
N ASN A 189 19.62 6.02 3.42
CA ASN A 189 18.96 6.07 2.11
C ASN A 189 18.16 7.37 1.94
N GLU A 190 18.86 8.45 1.57
CA GLU A 190 18.27 9.78 1.40
C GLU A 190 17.16 9.80 0.33
N ILE A 191 17.31 9.02 -0.75
CA ILE A 191 16.32 8.94 -1.83
C ILE A 191 15.00 8.37 -1.32
N ALA A 192 15.04 7.27 -0.55
CA ALA A 192 13.84 6.66 0.03
C ALA A 192 13.19 7.59 1.08
N VAL A 193 14.01 8.23 1.91
CA VAL A 193 13.55 9.18 2.94
C VAL A 193 12.82 10.36 2.29
N ASP A 194 13.43 11.02 1.31
CA ASP A 194 12.84 12.18 0.65
C ASP A 194 11.68 11.80 -0.27
N GLY A 195 11.76 10.63 -0.92
CA GLY A 195 10.68 10.07 -1.71
C GLY A 195 9.40 9.87 -0.88
N SER A 196 9.51 9.29 0.31
CA SER A 196 8.36 9.10 1.20
C SER A 196 7.83 10.44 1.76
N ARG A 197 8.72 11.38 2.13
CA ARG A 197 8.31 12.74 2.56
C ARG A 197 7.54 13.50 1.49
N ALA A 198 7.82 13.27 0.22
CA ALA A 198 7.13 13.95 -0.88
C ALA A 198 5.63 13.62 -0.95
N TYR A 199 5.18 12.51 -0.36
CA TYR A 199 3.76 12.15 -0.20
C TYR A 199 3.10 12.78 1.04
N GLY A 200 3.88 13.50 1.85
CA GLY A 200 3.45 14.05 3.13
C GLY A 200 3.60 13.07 4.30
N THR A 201 4.26 11.92 4.10
CA THR A 201 4.58 10.98 5.18
C THR A 201 5.58 11.61 6.13
N ILE A 202 5.34 11.49 7.44
CA ILE A 202 6.32 11.84 8.46
C ILE A 202 7.39 10.74 8.47
N VAL A 203 8.60 11.07 8.03
CA VAL A 203 9.70 10.10 7.96
C VAL A 203 10.73 10.38 9.04
N SER A 204 10.93 9.36 9.87
CA SER A 204 11.98 9.31 10.89
C SER A 204 13.15 8.46 10.40
N PRO A 205 14.28 9.07 10.02
CA PRO A 205 15.49 8.31 9.66
C PRO A 205 15.87 7.36 10.79
N ALA A 206 16.16 6.10 10.45
CA ALA A 206 16.29 5.02 11.42
C ALA A 206 17.44 4.05 11.13
N GLU A 207 17.88 3.37 12.18
CA GLU A 207 18.75 2.19 12.13
C GLU A 207 17.92 0.92 12.33
N TYR A 208 18.41 -0.20 11.77
CA TYR A 208 17.66 -1.45 11.71
C TYR A 208 18.43 -2.65 12.25
N GLU A 209 17.70 -3.54 12.91
CA GLU A 209 18.14 -4.84 13.38
C GLU A 209 17.18 -5.93 12.86
N PRO A 210 17.60 -6.79 11.92
CA PRO A 210 18.87 -6.74 11.18
C PRO A 210 18.92 -5.58 10.18
N ALA A 211 20.12 -5.11 9.85
CA ALA A 211 20.29 -3.93 8.99
C ALA A 211 19.84 -4.15 7.52
N CYS A 212 20.00 -5.36 6.98
CA CYS A 212 19.88 -5.63 5.53
C CYS A 212 19.03 -6.85 5.21
N ASN A 213 18.16 -7.24 6.14
CA ASN A 213 17.24 -8.34 5.93
C ASN A 213 15.88 -7.95 6.50
N ALA A 214 14.82 -8.56 5.98
CA ALA A 214 13.47 -8.31 6.45
C ALA A 214 13.22 -8.76 7.90
N TYR A 215 14.06 -9.67 8.40
CA TYR A 215 14.07 -10.17 9.78
C TYR A 215 15.29 -11.08 9.99
N SER A 216 15.66 -11.31 11.25
CA SER A 216 16.67 -12.30 11.67
C SER A 216 16.03 -13.39 12.52
N ALA A 217 16.54 -14.62 12.43
CA ALA A 217 16.11 -15.69 13.32
C ALA A 217 16.67 -15.50 14.75
N LEU A 218 15.82 -15.67 15.75
CA LEU A 218 16.18 -15.71 17.16
C LEU A 218 16.49 -17.16 17.60
N PRO A 219 17.20 -17.37 18.72
CA PRO A 219 17.56 -18.71 19.20
C PRO A 219 16.37 -19.63 19.50
N ASN A 220 15.20 -19.05 19.79
CA ASN A 220 13.93 -19.78 20.01
C ASN A 220 13.22 -20.16 18.70
N GLY A 221 13.77 -19.82 17.54
CA GLY A 221 13.16 -20.05 16.23
C GLY A 221 12.17 -18.97 15.79
N ALA A 222 11.89 -17.96 16.63
CA ALA A 222 11.15 -16.78 16.23
C ALA A 222 11.98 -15.93 15.25
N THR A 223 11.33 -14.97 14.64
CA THR A 223 11.95 -13.96 13.76
C THR A 223 11.81 -12.59 14.41
N TYR A 224 12.79 -11.73 14.20
CA TYR A 224 12.87 -10.41 14.81
C TYR A 224 13.24 -9.35 13.79
N PHE A 225 12.60 -8.20 13.90
CA PHE A 225 12.90 -7.00 13.14
C PHE A 225 12.64 -5.76 14.00
N LYS A 226 13.57 -4.81 13.99
CA LYS A 226 13.42 -3.54 14.69
C LYS A 226 13.95 -2.38 13.88
N GLY A 227 13.19 -1.29 13.83
CA GLY A 227 13.64 0.02 13.39
C GLY A 227 13.63 1.00 14.56
N SER A 228 14.71 1.75 14.75
CA SER A 228 14.81 2.79 15.78
C SER A 228 15.29 4.10 15.17
N SER A 229 14.61 5.20 15.46
CA SER A 229 14.97 6.52 14.94
C SER A 229 16.36 6.94 15.45
N VAL A 230 17.18 7.53 14.57
CA VAL A 230 18.50 8.06 14.96
C VAL A 230 18.43 9.43 15.63
N SER A 231 17.25 10.05 15.62
CA SER A 231 17.05 11.45 16.02
C SER A 231 15.97 11.65 17.08
N SER A 232 15.16 10.61 17.36
CA SER A 232 14.07 10.63 18.32
C SER A 232 14.06 9.32 19.12
N HIS A 233 13.13 9.18 20.06
CA HIS A 233 12.92 7.92 20.78
C HIS A 233 11.93 6.99 20.08
N GLU A 234 11.58 7.27 18.82
CA GLU A 234 10.64 6.45 18.07
C GLU A 234 11.25 5.11 17.69
N PHE A 235 10.45 4.05 17.80
CA PHE A 235 10.83 2.73 17.34
C PHE A 235 9.60 1.89 16.98
N VAL A 236 9.85 0.86 16.18
CA VAL A 236 8.93 -0.26 15.99
C VAL A 236 9.72 -1.55 16.04
N GLU A 237 9.26 -2.50 16.84
CA GLU A 237 9.85 -3.81 17.06
C GLU A 237 8.80 -4.88 16.79
N VAL A 238 9.18 -5.89 16.00
CA VAL A 238 8.32 -6.97 15.53
C VAL A 238 9.01 -8.29 15.82
N GLU A 239 8.35 -9.14 16.61
CA GLU A 239 8.82 -10.48 16.93
C GLU A 239 7.72 -11.48 16.57
N MET A 240 8.04 -12.47 15.74
CA MET A 240 7.06 -13.34 15.10
C MET A 240 7.50 -14.80 15.09
N GLU A 241 6.62 -15.69 15.51
CA GLU A 241 6.79 -17.14 15.39
C GLU A 241 6.00 -17.67 14.20
N GLN A 242 6.60 -18.60 13.46
CA GLN A 242 5.89 -19.30 12.40
C GLN A 242 4.81 -20.21 13.00
N LEU A 243 3.58 -20.09 12.50
CA LEU A 243 2.51 -21.01 12.89
C LEU A 243 2.79 -22.42 12.33
N PRO A 244 2.50 -23.48 13.11
CA PRO A 244 2.78 -24.86 12.69
C PRO A 244 1.94 -25.28 11.48
N VAL A 245 0.75 -24.69 11.31
CA VAL A 245 -0.13 -24.89 10.16
C VAL A 245 -0.81 -23.56 9.79
N PRO A 246 -0.95 -23.23 8.49
CA PRO A 246 -1.50 -21.93 8.07
C PRO A 246 -2.93 -21.62 8.52
N ASN A 247 -3.76 -22.66 8.67
CA ASN A 247 -5.17 -22.52 9.05
C ASN A 247 -5.40 -22.08 10.51
N LEU A 248 -4.34 -21.93 11.31
CA LEU A 248 -4.42 -21.29 12.63
C LEU A 248 -4.42 -19.76 12.56
N SER A 249 -4.01 -19.18 11.42
CA SER A 249 -4.15 -17.74 11.20
C SER A 249 -5.63 -17.40 10.94
N PRO A 250 -6.20 -16.39 11.60
CA PRO A 250 -7.53 -15.88 11.25
C PRO A 250 -7.53 -15.07 9.94
N TYR A 251 -6.35 -14.78 9.38
CA TYR A 251 -6.18 -13.89 8.23
C TYR A 251 -5.58 -14.64 7.04
N SER A 252 -6.25 -14.53 5.88
CA SER A 252 -5.79 -15.10 4.62
C SER A 252 -4.74 -14.22 3.92
N VAL A 253 -4.00 -14.79 2.97
CA VAL A 253 -3.08 -14.02 2.11
C VAL A 253 -3.86 -12.99 1.28
N GLU A 254 -5.08 -13.33 0.86
CA GLU A 254 -6.00 -12.48 0.10
C GLU A 254 -6.35 -11.20 0.85
N LEU A 255 -6.48 -11.25 2.18
CA LEU A 255 -6.64 -10.05 3.00
C LEU A 255 -5.43 -9.12 2.86
N PHE A 256 -4.22 -9.64 3.05
CA PHE A 256 -2.99 -8.84 2.95
C PHE A 256 -2.81 -8.29 1.53
N LYS A 257 -3.12 -9.09 0.52
CA LYS A 257 -3.14 -8.64 -0.88
C LYS A 257 -4.15 -7.53 -1.12
N ASN A 258 -5.35 -7.62 -0.55
CA ASN A 258 -6.36 -6.58 -0.67
C ASN A 258 -5.89 -5.28 -0.02
N ILE A 259 -5.46 -5.35 1.25
CA ILE A 259 -5.01 -4.19 2.02
C ILE A 259 -3.80 -3.52 1.37
N THR A 260 -2.78 -4.30 1.03
CA THR A 260 -1.50 -3.75 0.56
C THR A 260 -1.55 -3.19 -0.86
N ASN A 261 -2.57 -3.54 -1.63
CA ASN A 261 -2.88 -2.96 -2.94
C ASN A 261 -3.96 -1.87 -2.87
N GLN A 262 -4.27 -1.31 -1.69
CA GLN A 262 -5.05 -0.06 -1.62
C GLN A 262 -4.14 1.13 -1.96
N PRO A 263 -4.64 2.16 -2.66
CA PRO A 263 -3.89 3.38 -2.89
C PRO A 263 -3.52 4.01 -1.54
N THR A 264 -2.24 4.32 -1.39
CA THR A 264 -1.67 4.79 -0.12
C THR A 264 -1.52 6.29 -0.14
N PHE A 265 -1.80 6.95 0.98
CA PHE A 265 -1.68 8.40 1.11
C PHE A 265 -1.25 8.81 2.52
N ALA A 266 -0.68 10.00 2.65
CA ALA A 266 -0.42 10.63 3.96
C ALA A 266 -1.17 11.97 4.10
N ASN A 267 -1.06 12.85 3.10
CA ASN A 267 -1.68 14.19 3.11
C ASN A 267 -3.10 14.25 2.51
N GLY A 268 -3.55 13.18 1.83
CA GLY A 268 -4.87 13.08 1.22
C GLY A 268 -5.01 13.71 -0.18
N THR A 269 -3.94 14.26 -0.73
CA THR A 269 -3.94 14.84 -2.10
C THR A 269 -3.15 13.99 -3.09
N THR A 270 -2.00 13.49 -2.67
CA THR A 270 -1.11 12.70 -3.50
C THR A 270 -1.13 11.26 -3.01
N CYS A 271 -1.40 10.34 -3.93
CA CYS A 271 -1.46 8.93 -3.66
C CYS A 271 -0.30 8.21 -4.32
N ASP A 272 0.26 7.26 -3.59
CA ASP A 272 1.07 6.19 -4.14
C ASP A 272 0.17 4.99 -4.48
N ASN A 273 0.41 4.38 -5.63
CA ASN A 273 -0.22 3.13 -6.04
C ASN A 273 0.87 2.08 -6.31
N MET A 274 1.41 1.55 -5.21
CA MET A 274 2.31 0.41 -5.19
C MET A 274 1.52 -0.90 -5.28
N ILE A 275 1.59 -1.52 -6.46
CA ILE A 275 0.98 -2.80 -6.78
C ILE A 275 1.93 -3.94 -6.40
N ARG A 276 1.55 -4.77 -5.44
CA ARG A 276 2.29 -5.96 -4.98
C ARG A 276 1.72 -7.24 -5.58
N LEU A 277 2.59 -8.07 -6.14
CA LEU A 277 2.21 -9.34 -6.75
C LEU A 277 2.47 -10.51 -5.78
N PHE A 278 1.43 -11.27 -5.45
CA PHE A 278 1.48 -12.38 -4.49
C PHE A 278 1.50 -13.77 -5.15
N ASN A 279 1.47 -13.85 -6.48
CA ASN A 279 1.44 -15.10 -7.24
C ASN A 279 2.57 -15.14 -8.28
N THR A 280 3.79 -14.95 -7.81
CA THR A 280 5.00 -14.99 -8.65
C THR A 280 5.93 -16.08 -8.17
N THR A 281 7.00 -16.37 -8.92
CA THR A 281 8.05 -17.31 -8.48
C THR A 281 8.68 -16.92 -7.13
N MET A 282 8.52 -15.67 -6.67
CA MET A 282 9.02 -15.20 -5.38
C MET A 282 8.09 -15.51 -4.19
N SER A 283 6.88 -16.00 -4.46
CA SER A 283 5.82 -16.13 -3.46
C SER A 283 5.03 -17.43 -3.60
N VAL A 284 5.64 -18.46 -4.17
CA VAL A 284 5.07 -19.80 -4.36
C VAL A 284 6.02 -20.87 -3.80
N ASP A 285 5.50 -22.10 -3.63
CA ASP A 285 6.26 -23.26 -3.14
C ASP A 285 7.03 -22.98 -1.83
N GLU A 286 8.34 -23.21 -1.79
CA GLU A 286 9.18 -22.99 -0.59
C GLU A 286 9.26 -21.51 -0.16
N LEU A 287 8.88 -20.60 -1.06
CA LEU A 287 8.85 -19.16 -0.89
C LEU A 287 7.42 -18.64 -0.68
N ALA A 288 6.44 -19.53 -0.56
CA ALA A 288 5.06 -19.16 -0.28
C ALA A 288 4.96 -18.34 1.02
N PRO A 289 3.96 -17.43 1.13
CA PRO A 289 3.73 -16.67 2.33
C PRO A 289 3.66 -17.57 3.58
N ARG A 290 4.45 -17.24 4.60
CA ARG A 290 4.47 -17.97 5.87
C ARG A 290 3.57 -17.26 6.86
N THR A 291 2.56 -17.94 7.36
CA THR A 291 1.71 -17.40 8.42
C THR A 291 2.47 -17.34 9.73
N VAL A 292 2.41 -16.19 10.39
CA VAL A 292 3.11 -15.92 11.65
C VAL A 292 2.18 -15.38 12.72
N ARG A 293 2.59 -15.51 13.97
CA ARG A 293 1.92 -14.95 15.14
C ARG A 293 2.97 -14.44 16.11
N GLY A 294 2.73 -13.30 16.73
CA GLY A 294 3.68 -12.80 17.71
C GLY A 294 3.27 -11.47 18.32
N ARG A 295 4.24 -10.58 18.43
CA ARG A 295 4.19 -9.39 19.26
C ARG A 295 4.74 -8.20 18.49
N VAL A 296 4.08 -7.07 18.64
CA VAL A 296 4.52 -5.79 18.08
C VAL A 296 4.62 -4.79 19.22
N LYS A 297 5.75 -4.09 19.29
CA LYS A 297 5.94 -2.93 20.15
C LYS A 297 6.20 -1.72 19.29
N ALA A 298 5.57 -0.60 19.63
CA ALA A 298 5.77 0.62 18.89
C ALA A 298 5.69 1.84 19.79
N LYS A 299 6.59 2.77 19.51
CA LYS A 299 6.51 4.16 19.98
C LYS A 299 6.69 5.02 18.74
N THR A 300 5.59 5.33 18.07
CA THR A 300 5.59 6.02 16.77
C THR A 300 4.23 6.66 16.48
N PHE A 301 4.23 7.72 15.69
CA PHE A 301 3.00 8.37 15.22
C PHE A 301 2.11 7.37 14.43
N PRO A 302 0.76 7.42 14.54
CA PRO A 302 -0.06 8.42 15.23
C PRO A 302 -0.36 8.13 16.70
N PHE A 303 0.20 7.07 17.28
CA PHE A 303 0.01 6.80 18.70
C PHE A 303 0.72 7.86 19.55
N PRO A 304 0.24 8.14 20.78
CA PRO A 304 0.83 9.16 21.64
C PRO A 304 2.33 8.91 21.87
N GLU A 305 3.16 9.91 21.59
CA GLU A 305 4.63 9.80 21.68
C GLU A 305 5.15 9.51 23.10
N GLU A 306 4.34 9.74 24.14
CA GLU A 306 4.76 9.49 25.52
C GLU A 306 4.59 8.03 25.95
N GLU A 307 3.83 7.21 25.19
CA GLU A 307 3.44 5.87 25.59
C GLU A 307 3.92 4.81 24.59
N GLU A 308 4.72 3.86 25.06
CA GLU A 308 4.98 2.62 24.33
C GLU A 308 3.69 1.81 24.24
N GLN A 309 3.33 1.45 23.01
CA GLN A 309 2.22 0.54 22.74
C GLN A 309 2.79 -0.87 22.54
N GLU A 310 2.11 -1.85 23.10
CA GLU A 310 2.44 -3.27 22.93
C GLU A 310 1.18 -4.05 22.59
N TRP A 311 1.25 -4.80 21.50
CA TRP A 311 0.22 -5.73 21.08
C TRP A 311 0.80 -7.13 21.09
N ALA A 312 0.28 -7.95 22.00
CA ALA A 312 0.45 -9.39 21.92
C ALA A 312 -0.59 -9.97 20.96
N ASP A 313 -0.31 -11.17 20.46
CA ASP A 313 -1.24 -11.94 19.63
C ASP A 313 -1.53 -11.31 18.25
N VAL A 314 -0.52 -10.71 17.64
CA VAL A 314 -0.59 -10.16 16.28
C VAL A 314 -0.39 -11.29 15.28
N PHE A 315 -1.37 -11.52 14.43
CA PHE A 315 -1.29 -12.49 13.33
C PHE A 315 -0.90 -11.80 12.03
N GLY A 316 -0.11 -12.50 11.22
CA GLY A 316 0.54 -11.93 10.06
C GLY A 316 0.98 -12.94 9.01
N ILE A 317 1.66 -12.42 7.99
CA ILE A 317 2.42 -13.20 7.02
C ILE A 317 3.83 -12.64 6.83
N GLN A 318 4.80 -13.52 6.60
CA GLN A 318 6.11 -13.19 6.05
C GLN A 318 6.14 -13.57 4.58
N VAL A 319 6.47 -12.62 3.71
CA VAL A 319 6.38 -12.80 2.26
C VAL A 319 7.33 -11.86 1.52
N ALA A 320 7.94 -12.37 0.44
CA ALA A 320 8.59 -11.56 -0.58
C ALA A 320 7.62 -11.33 -1.76
N THR A 321 7.40 -10.07 -2.14
CA THR A 321 6.54 -9.71 -3.27
C THR A 321 7.25 -8.72 -4.18
N PRO A 322 7.35 -8.97 -5.49
CA PRO A 322 7.74 -7.93 -6.40
C PRO A 322 6.62 -6.88 -6.50
N PHE A 323 7.01 -5.64 -6.77
CA PHE A 323 6.06 -4.53 -6.88
C PHE A 323 6.26 -3.66 -8.12
N ILE A 324 5.18 -2.99 -8.52
CA ILE A 324 5.15 -1.93 -9.53
C ILE A 324 4.58 -0.70 -8.85
N GLU A 325 5.31 0.40 -8.85
CA GLU A 325 4.91 1.62 -8.17
C GLU A 325 4.55 2.71 -9.18
N ASN A 326 3.30 3.18 -9.08
CA ASN A 326 2.81 4.33 -9.83
C ASN A 326 2.80 5.54 -8.91
N ASN A 327 3.86 6.33 -9.04
CA ASN A 327 4.17 7.42 -8.12
C ASN A 327 3.40 8.71 -8.44
N TYR A 328 3.20 9.55 -7.42
CA TYR A 328 2.67 10.93 -7.50
C TYR A 328 1.30 11.07 -8.18
N LEU A 329 0.39 10.12 -7.95
CA LEU A 329 -0.96 10.17 -8.52
C LEU A 329 -1.84 11.17 -7.75
N ASP A 330 -2.77 11.82 -8.46
CA ASP A 330 -3.87 12.51 -7.79
C ASP A 330 -4.79 11.46 -7.16
N CYS A 331 -4.99 11.52 -5.83
CA CYS A 331 -5.85 10.56 -5.15
C CYS A 331 -7.27 10.46 -5.74
N ARG A 332 -7.79 11.53 -6.37
CA ARG A 332 -9.10 11.50 -7.04
C ARG A 332 -9.13 10.56 -8.24
N THR A 333 -8.01 10.36 -8.94
CA THR A 333 -7.96 9.43 -10.08
C THR A 333 -8.02 7.96 -9.66
N MET A 334 -7.89 7.70 -8.36
CA MET A 334 -7.98 6.36 -7.78
C MET A 334 -9.40 5.99 -7.31
N GLN A 335 -10.41 6.82 -7.64
CA GLN A 335 -11.80 6.51 -7.36
C GLN A 335 -12.21 5.15 -7.97
N GLY A 336 -12.79 4.28 -7.15
CA GLY A 336 -13.24 2.94 -7.56
C GLY A 336 -12.11 1.98 -7.89
N TYR A 337 -10.85 2.32 -7.58
CA TYR A 337 -9.74 1.40 -7.73
C TYR A 337 -9.96 0.18 -6.84
N ALA A 338 -10.05 -0.99 -7.45
CA ALA A 338 -10.33 -2.26 -6.77
C ALA A 338 -9.08 -3.15 -6.64
N GLY A 339 -7.89 -2.56 -6.70
CA GLY A 339 -6.64 -3.31 -6.80
C GLY A 339 -6.45 -3.92 -8.20
N THR A 340 -5.63 -4.96 -8.26
CA THR A 340 -5.37 -5.76 -9.48
C THR A 340 -6.48 -6.77 -9.80
N GLY A 341 -7.73 -6.56 -9.35
CA GLY A 341 -8.89 -7.47 -9.44
C GLY A 341 -9.38 -7.89 -10.85
N GLY A 342 -8.48 -8.11 -11.79
CA GLY A 342 -8.62 -8.81 -13.07
C GLY A 342 -7.42 -9.76 -13.31
N PRO A 343 -7.23 -10.33 -14.51
CA PRO A 343 -6.16 -11.31 -14.81
C PRO A 343 -4.71 -10.80 -14.64
N GLY A 344 -4.51 -9.57 -14.14
CA GLY A 344 -3.23 -8.89 -13.98
C GLY A 344 -2.33 -9.44 -12.87
N ASP A 345 -2.85 -10.28 -11.97
CA ASP A 345 -1.99 -11.07 -11.05
C ASP A 345 -1.33 -12.26 -11.77
N SER A 346 -1.79 -12.59 -12.98
CA SER A 346 -1.30 -13.70 -13.81
C SER A 346 -0.57 -13.24 -15.06
N HIS A 347 -0.40 -11.93 -15.28
CA HIS A 347 0.24 -11.44 -16.50
C HIS A 347 1.75 -11.26 -16.32
N VAL A 348 2.47 -12.39 -16.32
CA VAL A 348 3.84 -12.37 -16.84
C VAL A 348 3.71 -12.27 -18.36
N ALA A 349 3.96 -11.09 -18.92
CA ALA A 349 4.15 -10.94 -20.35
C ALA A 349 5.43 -11.71 -20.75
N GLY A 350 5.30 -13.01 -20.98
CA GLY A 350 6.47 -13.87 -21.20
C GLY A 350 6.24 -15.36 -21.47
N SER A 351 4.99 -15.85 -21.56
CA SER A 351 4.73 -17.19 -22.12
C SER A 351 4.70 -17.10 -23.65
N LEU A 352 5.89 -17.22 -24.25
CA LEU A 352 6.04 -17.66 -25.63
C LEU A 352 5.68 -19.14 -25.69
N GLY A 353 4.52 -19.45 -26.26
CA GLY A 353 4.18 -20.78 -26.75
C GLY A 353 3.10 -21.47 -25.94
N ASP A 354 1.85 -21.33 -26.39
CA ASP A 354 1.04 -22.52 -26.61
C ASP A 354 0.40 -22.42 -27.99
N VAL A 355 0.98 -23.23 -28.86
CA VAL A 355 0.56 -23.54 -30.21
C VAL A 355 -0.21 -24.85 -30.12
N HIS A 356 -1.43 -24.84 -30.65
CA HIS A 356 -2.25 -25.97 -31.08
C HIS A 356 -2.94 -26.88 -30.03
N ASP A 357 -4.27 -26.92 -30.16
CA ASP A 357 -5.11 -28.13 -30.33
C ASP A 357 -4.71 -29.40 -29.57
N LEU A 358 -5.44 -29.71 -28.49
CA LEU A 358 -6.34 -30.87 -28.34
C LEU A 358 -6.95 -30.95 -26.94
#